data_AF-A0A817Y7I8-F1
#
_entry.id   AF-A0A817Y7I8-F1
#
_cell.length_a   1.000
_cell.length_b   1.000
_cell.length_c   1.000
_cell.angle_alpha   90.00
_cell.angle_beta   90.00
_cell.angle_gamma   90.00
#
_symmetry.space_group_name_H-M   'P 1'
#
loop_
_entity.id
_entity.type
_entity.pdbx_description
1 polymer ?
#
loop_
_entity_poly.entity_id
_entity_poly.type
_entity_poly.pdbx_seq_one_letter_code
_entity_poly.pdbx_strand_id
1 'polypeptide(L)'
;DEYGGKFEPQQVYLDFEAAAINALENVVSSDLNKAMDMLIGSFPNVVIHGCWYHFTQSIYRNIQKIGLASMYEKKKDVQTWLRSFMALPLVKHSALDASVKLLMDNPPASNNLLNQFIEYFQNQWIIRVPSKYWNIGPIHLRCNNAVEAYNNRLQHRFGMHPQLWNFIHVLKGEESLVMMRTKQIRSGNYREKMILFSTNTQRAGKKN
;
A
#
# COMPACT_ATOMS: atom_id res chain seq x y z
N ASP A 1 17.57 -12.76 -28.65
CA ASP A 1 16.15 -12.77 -28.27
C ASP A 1 15.60 -11.35 -28.43
N GLU A 2 14.53 -11.16 -29.20
CA GLU A 2 14.02 -9.84 -29.62
C GLU A 2 13.45 -8.96 -28.48
N TYR A 3 13.76 -9.31 -27.24
CA TYR A 3 13.35 -8.63 -26.00
C TYR A 3 14.54 -8.29 -25.08
N GLY A 4 15.77 -8.27 -25.60
CA GLY A 4 17.03 -8.03 -24.87
C GLY A 4 17.21 -6.62 -24.27
N GLY A 5 16.14 -5.96 -23.83
CA GLY A 5 16.22 -4.76 -23.00
C GLY A 5 16.74 -5.12 -21.62
N LYS A 6 17.86 -4.52 -21.22
CA LYS A 6 18.38 -4.61 -19.86
C LYS A 6 17.30 -4.12 -18.89
N PHE A 7 16.94 -4.93 -17.89
CA PHE A 7 15.95 -4.56 -16.89
C PHE A 7 16.46 -3.37 -16.08
N GLU A 8 15.85 -2.20 -16.29
CA GLU A 8 16.20 -0.96 -15.60
C GLU A 8 14.90 -0.31 -15.07
N PRO A 9 14.45 -0.67 -13.84
CA PRO A 9 13.24 -0.13 -13.26
C PRO A 9 13.41 1.36 -12.96
N GLN A 10 12.44 2.16 -13.38
CA GLN A 10 12.43 3.60 -13.09
C GLN A 10 11.78 3.92 -11.74
N GLN A 11 10.82 3.09 -11.31
CA GLN A 11 10.08 3.27 -10.07
C GLN A 11 9.91 1.94 -9.35
N VAL A 12 10.07 1.96 -8.03
CA VAL A 12 9.83 0.80 -7.15
C VAL A 12 8.89 1.24 -6.03
N TYR A 13 7.84 0.47 -5.80
CA TYR A 13 6.89 0.73 -4.73
C TYR A 13 7.11 -0.25 -3.57
N LEU A 14 7.28 0.28 -2.36
CA LEU A 14 7.40 -0.50 -1.14
C LEU A 14 6.01 -0.79 -0.57
N ASP A 15 5.78 -2.06 -0.25
CA ASP A 15 4.55 -2.54 0.38
C ASP A 15 4.60 -2.47 1.92
N PHE A 16 5.74 -2.12 2.54
CA PHE A 16 5.93 -2.01 3.99
C PHE A 16 5.40 -3.20 4.83
N GLU A 17 5.18 -4.35 4.20
CA GLU A 17 4.71 -5.58 4.82
C GLU A 17 5.87 -6.22 5.57
N ALA A 18 5.57 -6.90 6.70
CA ALA A 18 6.59 -7.66 7.42
C ALA A 18 7.30 -8.66 6.51
N ALA A 19 6.64 -9.20 5.48
CA ALA A 19 7.26 -10.11 4.53
C ALA A 19 8.30 -9.44 3.61
N ALA A 20 8.06 -8.22 3.13
CA ALA A 20 9.05 -7.49 2.35
C ALA A 20 10.20 -6.97 3.21
N ILE A 21 9.88 -6.53 4.44
CA ILE A 21 10.88 -6.18 5.44
C ILE A 21 11.75 -7.42 5.77
N ASN A 22 11.13 -8.57 6.05
CA ASN A 22 11.83 -9.83 6.39
C ASN A 22 12.57 -10.44 5.17
N ALA A 23 12.05 -10.30 3.96
CA ALA A 23 12.74 -10.71 2.74
C ALA A 23 14.00 -9.88 2.50
N LEU A 24 13.96 -8.59 2.84
CA LEU A 24 15.15 -7.72 2.86
C LEU A 24 16.09 -8.09 4.03
N GLU A 25 15.56 -8.45 5.21
CA GLU A 25 16.36 -8.89 6.37
C GLU A 25 17.16 -10.18 6.08
N ASN A 26 16.61 -11.13 5.32
CA ASN A 26 17.26 -12.41 5.00
C ASN A 26 18.35 -12.31 3.92
N VAL A 27 18.28 -11.30 3.04
CA VAL A 27 19.29 -11.08 1.99
C VAL A 27 20.35 -10.08 2.44
N VAL A 28 20.01 -9.18 3.36
CA VAL A 28 20.88 -8.08 3.80
C VAL A 28 20.56 -7.72 5.25
N SER A 29 21.28 -8.30 6.21
CA SER A 29 21.43 -7.84 7.60
C SER A 29 20.51 -6.68 8.03
N SER A 30 19.32 -7.00 8.54
CA SER A 30 18.50 -6.25 9.50
C SER A 30 18.13 -4.77 9.26
N ASP A 31 18.52 -4.12 8.17
CA ASP A 31 18.29 -2.68 7.99
C ASP A 31 17.64 -2.38 6.65
N LEU A 32 16.38 -1.94 6.70
CA LEU A 32 15.64 -1.46 5.53
C LEU A 32 16.46 -0.41 4.76
N ASN A 33 17.20 0.45 5.45
CA ASN A 33 18.04 1.46 4.81
C ASN A 33 19.11 0.84 3.91
N LYS A 34 19.78 -0.21 4.39
CA LYS A 34 20.83 -0.91 3.65
C LYS A 34 20.29 -1.61 2.40
N ALA A 35 19.10 -2.18 2.51
CA ALA A 35 18.42 -2.80 1.38
C ALA A 35 18.06 -1.77 0.29
N MET A 36 17.67 -0.57 0.70
CA MET A 36 17.37 0.54 -0.20
C MET A 36 18.63 1.10 -0.85
N ASP A 37 19.72 1.25 -0.10
CA ASP A 37 21.01 1.68 -0.62
C ASP A 37 21.56 0.69 -1.66
N MET A 38 21.37 -0.63 -1.46
CA MET A 38 21.72 -1.64 -2.46
C MET A 38 20.89 -1.53 -3.74
N LEU A 39 19.59 -1.24 -3.61
CA LEU A 39 18.71 -1.05 -4.77
C LEU A 39 19.14 0.19 -5.56
N ILE A 40 19.44 1.29 -4.88
CA ILE A 40 19.97 2.53 -5.50
C ILE A 40 21.33 2.27 -6.12
N GLY A 41 22.22 1.51 -5.47
CA GLY A 41 23.52 1.13 -6.03
C GLY A 41 23.42 0.26 -7.28
N SER A 42 22.41 -0.63 -7.34
CA SER A 42 22.15 -1.49 -8.51
C SER A 42 21.45 -0.75 -9.64
N PHE A 43 20.60 0.21 -9.30
CA PHE A 43 19.80 1.01 -10.22
C PHE A 43 19.88 2.50 -9.84
N PRO A 44 20.94 3.23 -10.25
CA PRO A 44 21.21 4.60 -9.78
C PRO A 44 20.09 5.61 -10.07
N ASN A 45 19.26 5.32 -11.07
CA ASN A 45 18.16 6.17 -11.51
C ASN A 45 16.79 5.73 -10.96
N VAL A 46 16.73 4.70 -10.10
CA VAL A 46 15.47 4.21 -9.55
C VAL A 46 14.92 5.18 -8.52
N VAL A 47 13.64 5.50 -8.62
CA VAL A 47 12.93 6.25 -7.58
C VAL A 47 12.14 5.27 -6.73
N ILE A 48 12.41 5.26 -5.42
CA ILE A 48 11.70 4.40 -4.48
C ILE A 48 10.57 5.19 -3.82
N HIS A 49 9.36 4.66 -3.91
CA HIS A 49 8.16 5.24 -3.33
C HIS A 49 7.50 4.27 -2.36
N GLY A 50 6.93 4.79 -1.30
CA GLY A 50 6.08 4.06 -0.38
C GLY A 50 4.67 3.95 -0.94
N CYS A 51 4.08 2.77 -0.80
CA CYS A 51 2.66 2.62 -1.10
C CYS A 51 1.82 3.21 0.04
N TRP A 52 1.05 4.27 -0.24
CA TRP A 52 0.14 4.86 0.75
C TRP A 52 -0.86 3.84 1.30
N TYR A 53 -1.44 3.01 0.43
CA TYR A 53 -2.40 1.98 0.86
C TYR A 53 -1.79 1.06 1.92
N HIS A 54 -0.63 0.47 1.62
CA HIS A 54 0.02 -0.42 2.58
C HIS A 54 0.50 0.30 3.84
N PHE A 55 0.95 1.56 3.73
CA PHE A 55 1.22 2.39 4.91
C PHE A 55 -0.02 2.46 5.81
N THR A 56 -1.19 2.81 5.26
CA THR A 56 -2.43 2.89 6.05
C THR A 56 -2.83 1.53 6.64
N GLN A 57 -2.59 0.44 5.90
CA GLN A 57 -2.86 -0.91 6.38
C GLN A 57 -1.93 -1.32 7.52
N SER A 58 -0.65 -0.95 7.47
CA SER A 58 0.31 -1.19 8.54
C SER A 58 -0.04 -0.42 9.81
N ILE A 59 -0.47 0.84 9.68
CA ILE A 59 -1.04 1.62 10.79
C ILE A 59 -2.27 0.93 11.37
N TYR A 60 -3.21 0.49 10.53
CA TYR A 60 -4.43 -0.18 10.99
C TYR A 60 -4.17 -1.53 11.66
N ARG A 61 -3.22 -2.31 11.13
CA ARG A 61 -2.76 -3.56 11.78
C ARG A 61 -2.19 -3.30 13.17
N ASN A 62 -1.43 -2.22 13.35
CA ASN A 62 -0.95 -1.84 14.68
C ASN A 62 -2.12 -1.46 15.61
N ILE A 63 -3.06 -0.63 15.14
CA ILE A 63 -4.28 -0.26 15.88
C ILE A 63 -5.03 -1.51 16.38
N GLN A 64 -5.15 -2.53 15.54
CA GLN A 64 -5.76 -3.81 15.92
C GLN A 64 -4.90 -4.55 16.96
N LYS A 65 -3.59 -4.69 16.69
CA LYS A 65 -2.64 -5.42 17.55
C LYS A 65 -2.61 -4.91 18.99
N ILE A 66 -2.62 -3.59 19.18
CA ILE A 66 -2.58 -2.99 20.53
C ILE A 66 -3.97 -2.88 21.19
N GLY A 67 -5.03 -3.38 20.55
CA GLY A 67 -6.39 -3.36 21.09
C GLY A 67 -7.13 -2.02 20.96
N LEU A 68 -6.63 -1.09 20.13
CA LEU A 68 -7.21 0.24 19.94
C LEU A 68 -8.41 0.23 18.96
N ALA A 69 -8.67 -0.88 18.26
CA ALA A 69 -9.74 -1.00 17.27
C ALA A 69 -11.13 -0.58 17.77
N SER A 70 -11.54 -1.02 18.97
CA SER A 70 -12.85 -0.63 19.53
C SER A 70 -12.96 0.89 19.77
N MET A 71 -11.87 1.56 20.16
CA MET A 71 -11.86 3.02 20.31
C MET A 71 -11.89 3.71 18.95
N TYR A 72 -11.12 3.22 17.98
CA TYR A 72 -11.13 3.71 16.61
C TYR A 72 -12.51 3.64 15.95
N GLU A 73 -13.34 2.65 16.30
CA GLU A 73 -14.70 2.51 15.77
C GLU A 73 -15.72 3.39 16.50
N LYS A 74 -15.62 3.49 17.84
CA LYS A 74 -16.66 4.10 18.68
C LYS A 74 -16.43 5.57 18.98
N LYS A 75 -15.18 6.06 18.91
CA LYS A 75 -14.80 7.42 19.32
C LYS A 75 -14.31 8.22 18.11
N LYS A 76 -15.10 9.23 17.71
CA LYS A 76 -14.87 10.01 16.48
C LYS A 76 -13.59 10.83 16.51
N ASP A 77 -13.24 11.39 17.66
CA ASP A 77 -11.99 12.10 17.95
C ASP A 77 -10.77 11.19 17.77
N VAL A 78 -10.79 10.00 18.37
CA VAL A 78 -9.74 8.97 18.22
C VAL A 78 -9.63 8.52 16.77
N GLN A 79 -10.77 8.25 16.11
CA GLN A 79 -10.79 7.87 14.70
C GLN A 79 -10.15 8.95 13.81
N THR A 80 -10.52 10.21 14.03
CA THR A 80 -10.01 11.35 13.25
C THR A 80 -8.52 11.49 13.46
N TRP A 81 -8.06 11.44 14.71
CA TRP A 81 -6.65 11.54 15.06
C TRP A 81 -5.81 10.42 14.42
N LEU A 82 -6.24 9.16 14.51
CA LEU A 82 -5.56 8.02 13.88
C LEU A 82 -5.56 8.11 12.34
N ARG A 83 -6.66 8.58 11.74
CA ARG A 83 -6.73 8.82 10.29
C ARG A 83 -5.84 9.97 9.85
N SER A 84 -5.58 10.96 10.69
CA SER A 84 -4.61 12.01 10.41
C SER A 84 -3.20 11.43 10.26
N PHE A 85 -2.80 10.45 11.08
CA PHE A 85 -1.54 9.73 10.86
C PHE A 85 -1.52 8.99 9.52
N MET A 86 -2.61 8.34 9.14
CA MET A 86 -2.76 7.67 7.85
C MET A 86 -2.70 8.64 6.65
N ALA A 87 -2.95 9.93 6.88
CA ALA A 87 -2.89 10.98 5.86
C ALA A 87 -1.53 11.69 5.77
N LEU A 88 -0.63 11.51 6.74
CA LEU A 88 0.72 12.11 6.74
C LEU A 88 1.51 11.87 5.44
N PRO A 89 1.43 10.70 4.79
CA PRO A 89 2.04 10.49 3.48
C PRO A 89 1.68 11.53 2.41
N LEU A 90 0.51 12.14 2.52
CA LEU A 90 -0.06 13.05 1.52
C LEU A 90 0.21 14.53 1.84
N VAL A 91 0.75 14.81 3.03
CA VAL A 91 1.11 16.17 3.44
C VAL A 91 2.28 16.66 2.59
N LYS A 92 2.31 17.95 2.27
CA LYS A 92 3.46 18.58 1.61
C LYS A 92 4.72 18.33 2.44
N HIS A 93 5.82 17.96 1.80
CA HIS A 93 7.10 17.68 2.47
C HIS A 93 7.50 18.79 3.46
N SER A 94 7.33 20.06 3.07
CA SER A 94 7.67 21.23 3.90
C SER A 94 6.86 21.36 5.19
N ALA A 95 5.71 20.70 5.29
CA ALA A 95 4.82 20.74 6.45
C ALA A 95 4.82 19.42 7.24
N LEU A 96 5.60 18.42 6.81
CA LEU A 96 5.55 17.08 7.40
C LEU A 96 5.94 17.10 8.87
N ASP A 97 7.11 17.64 9.20
CA ASP A 97 7.64 17.63 10.57
C ASP A 97 6.71 18.36 11.54
N ALA A 98 6.19 19.51 11.13
CA ALA A 98 5.21 20.26 11.90
C ALA A 98 3.91 19.46 12.10
N SER A 99 3.44 18.74 11.08
CA SER A 99 2.22 17.93 11.14
C SER A 99 2.40 16.70 12.04
N VAL A 100 3.54 16.02 11.94
CA VAL A 100 3.88 14.89 12.82
C VAL A 100 3.91 15.34 14.27
N LYS A 101 4.64 16.42 14.56
CA LYS A 101 4.74 16.99 15.89
C LYS A 101 3.37 17.37 16.46
N LEU A 102 2.56 18.07 15.67
CA LEU A 102 1.20 18.45 16.07
C LEU A 102 0.37 17.24 16.49
N LEU A 103 0.43 16.13 15.74
CA LEU A 103 -0.33 14.92 16.08
C LEU A 103 0.21 14.21 17.31
N MET A 104 1.53 14.09 17.45
CA MET A 104 2.16 13.44 18.61
C MET A 104 1.91 14.21 19.91
N ASP A 105 1.94 15.54 19.86
CA ASP A 105 1.77 16.39 21.04
C ASP A 105 0.30 16.56 21.47
N ASN A 106 -0.67 16.21 20.61
CA ASN A 106 -2.09 16.45 20.85
C ASN A 106 -2.93 15.17 20.71
N PRO A 107 -2.72 14.14 21.56
CA PRO A 107 -3.62 12.99 21.60
C PRO A 107 -5.02 13.41 22.10
N PRO A 108 -6.10 12.80 21.58
CA PRO A 108 -7.48 13.19 21.92
C PRO A 108 -7.86 12.88 23.38
N ALA A 109 -7.09 12.04 24.07
CA ALA A 109 -7.26 11.76 25.49
C ALA A 109 -5.95 11.25 26.08
N SER A 110 -5.76 11.43 27.39
CA SER A 110 -4.73 10.71 28.13
C SER A 110 -5.12 9.23 28.23
N ASN A 111 -4.45 8.37 27.45
CA ASN A 111 -4.78 6.95 27.36
C ASN A 111 -3.53 6.13 27.00
N ASN A 112 -3.30 5.03 27.72
CA ASN A 112 -2.12 4.20 27.53
C ASN A 112 -2.01 3.58 26.12
N LEU A 113 -3.14 3.22 25.49
CA LEU A 113 -3.13 2.66 24.14
C LEU A 113 -2.78 3.72 23.08
N LEU A 114 -3.18 4.98 23.30
CA LEU A 114 -2.80 6.09 22.42
C LEU A 114 -1.30 6.38 22.56
N ASN A 115 -0.75 6.32 23.77
CA ASN A 115 0.70 6.48 24.01
C ASN A 115 1.50 5.35 23.35
N GLN A 116 1.05 4.10 23.47
CA GLN A 116 1.66 2.95 22.77
C GLN A 116 1.62 3.13 21.25
N PHE A 117 0.54 3.69 20.71
CA PHE A 117 0.47 4.00 19.28
C PHE A 117 1.49 5.08 18.87
N ILE A 118 1.66 6.15 19.66
CA ILE A 118 2.66 7.20 19.39
C ILE A 118 4.06 6.61 19.41
N GLU A 119 4.38 5.80 20.42
CA GLU A 119 5.67 5.12 20.53
C GLU A 119 5.94 4.21 19.32
N TYR A 120 4.95 3.42 18.91
CA TYR A 120 5.03 2.63 17.68
C TYR A 120 5.30 3.52 16.46
N PHE A 121 4.55 4.61 16.31
CA PHE A 121 4.68 5.48 15.15
C PHE A 121 6.07 6.13 15.09
N GLN A 122 6.57 6.61 16.23
CA GLN A 122 7.90 7.19 16.36
C GLN A 122 8.99 6.17 16.01
N ASN A 123 8.95 4.98 16.62
CA ASN A 123 9.97 3.96 16.40
C ASN A 123 9.97 3.44 14.96
N GLN A 124 8.80 3.18 14.39
CA GLN A 124 8.70 2.59 13.06
C GLN A 124 8.85 3.64 11.94
N TRP A 125 8.10 4.73 11.99
CA TRP A 125 7.94 5.64 10.84
C TRP A 125 8.77 6.92 10.93
N ILE A 126 9.35 7.23 12.09
CA ILE A 126 10.27 8.36 12.24
C ILE A 126 11.71 7.88 12.35
N ILE A 127 11.97 6.86 13.16
CA ILE A 127 13.33 6.37 13.42
C ILE A 127 13.75 5.30 12.39
N ARG A 128 12.96 4.23 12.21
CA ARG A 128 13.36 3.08 11.37
C ARG A 128 13.21 3.34 9.88
N VAL A 129 12.09 3.94 9.44
CA VAL A 129 11.79 4.19 8.02
C VAL A 129 11.88 5.68 7.71
N PRO A 130 12.87 6.14 6.92
CA PRO A 130 12.98 7.55 6.57
C PRO A 130 11.73 8.11 5.87
N SER A 131 11.33 9.32 6.26
CA SER A 131 10.12 9.98 5.76
C SER A 131 10.08 10.15 4.25
N LYS A 132 11.23 10.36 3.60
CA LYS A 132 11.34 10.45 2.12
C LYS A 132 10.76 9.24 1.38
N TYR A 133 10.64 8.08 2.05
CA TYR A 133 10.11 6.88 1.44
C TYR A 133 8.61 6.72 1.62
N TRP A 134 8.00 7.20 2.71
CA TRP A 134 6.56 7.06 2.92
C TRP A 134 5.77 8.36 2.76
N ASN A 135 6.42 9.53 2.84
CA ASN A 135 5.83 10.81 2.48
C ASN A 135 5.99 11.02 0.98
N ILE A 136 4.91 10.76 0.25
CA ILE A 136 4.84 10.82 -1.22
C ILE A 136 4.28 12.16 -1.71
N GLY A 137 3.76 13.01 -0.82
CA GLY A 137 3.14 14.28 -1.17
C GLY A 137 1.81 14.11 -1.92
N PRO A 138 1.15 15.23 -2.28
CA PRO A 138 -0.20 15.23 -2.85
C PRO A 138 -0.27 14.90 -4.35
N ILE A 139 0.87 14.90 -5.06
CA ILE A 139 0.94 14.87 -6.53
C ILE A 139 1.18 13.47 -7.09
N HIS A 140 1.77 12.58 -6.29
CA HIS A 140 2.03 11.22 -6.76
C HIS A 140 0.73 10.41 -6.78
N LEU A 141 0.47 9.75 -7.92
CA LEU A 141 -0.59 8.75 -8.06
C LEU A 141 -0.60 7.90 -6.79
N ARG A 142 -1.77 7.78 -6.15
CA ARG A 142 -2.00 7.09 -4.86
C ARG A 142 -1.83 5.55 -5.02
N CYS A 143 -0.73 5.13 -5.65
CA CYS A 143 -0.57 3.88 -6.37
C CYS A 143 -0.71 2.68 -5.45
N ASN A 144 -1.82 1.98 -5.65
CA ASN A 144 -1.89 0.53 -5.56
C ASN A 144 -3.07 -0.04 -6.36
N ASN A 145 -4.17 0.72 -6.46
CA ASN A 145 -5.43 0.20 -7.00
C ASN A 145 -5.27 -0.53 -8.35
N ALA A 146 -4.40 -0.11 -9.27
CA ALA A 146 -4.25 -0.81 -10.54
C ALA A 146 -3.56 -2.19 -10.43
N VAL A 147 -2.44 -2.28 -9.70
CA VAL A 147 -1.66 -3.53 -9.55
C VAL A 147 -2.36 -4.46 -8.57
N GLU A 148 -2.85 -3.95 -7.45
CA GLU A 148 -3.68 -4.72 -6.52
C GLU A 148 -5.00 -5.14 -7.14
N ALA A 149 -5.72 -4.28 -7.88
CA ALA A 149 -6.93 -4.74 -8.57
C ALA A 149 -6.61 -5.77 -9.65
N TYR A 150 -5.45 -5.67 -10.30
CA TYR A 150 -4.99 -6.70 -11.22
C TYR A 150 -4.71 -8.02 -10.49
N ASN A 151 -3.94 -8.00 -9.40
CA ASN A 151 -3.64 -9.18 -8.58
C ASN A 151 -4.89 -9.77 -7.93
N ASN A 152 -5.80 -8.95 -7.39
CA ASN A 152 -7.09 -9.39 -6.85
C ASN A 152 -7.98 -9.98 -7.94
N ARG A 153 -8.02 -9.37 -9.14
CA ARG A 153 -8.73 -9.95 -10.29
C ARG A 153 -8.16 -11.32 -10.64
N LEU A 154 -6.83 -11.43 -10.72
CA LEU A 154 -6.16 -12.69 -10.98
C LEU A 154 -6.48 -13.72 -9.90
N GLN A 155 -6.35 -13.36 -8.62
CA GLN A 155 -6.65 -14.25 -7.51
C GLN A 155 -8.10 -14.75 -7.55
N HIS A 156 -9.05 -13.87 -7.85
CA HIS A 156 -10.47 -14.25 -8.00
C HIS A 156 -10.69 -15.19 -9.21
N ARG A 157 -9.98 -14.97 -10.31
CA ARG A 157 -10.08 -15.82 -11.51
C ARG A 157 -9.37 -17.16 -11.37
N PHE A 158 -8.26 -17.22 -10.64
CA PHE A 158 -7.50 -18.44 -10.36
C PHE A 158 -8.19 -19.30 -9.30
N GLY A 159 -8.79 -18.69 -8.27
CA GLY A 159 -9.22 -19.40 -7.07
C GLY A 159 -8.04 -19.78 -6.17
N MET A 160 -8.34 -20.43 -5.03
CA MET A 160 -7.30 -20.86 -4.09
C MET A 160 -6.65 -22.15 -4.62
N HIS A 161 -5.34 -22.08 -4.96
CA HIS A 161 -4.53 -23.17 -5.53
C HIS A 161 -5.10 -23.79 -6.83
N PRO A 162 -5.06 -23.08 -7.97
CA PRO A 162 -5.52 -23.63 -9.25
C PRO A 162 -4.65 -24.81 -9.71
N GLN A 163 -5.27 -25.80 -10.36
CA GLN A 163 -4.54 -26.79 -11.14
C GLN A 163 -3.81 -26.11 -12.32
N LEU A 164 -2.66 -26.66 -12.73
CA LEU A 164 -1.80 -26.07 -13.78
C LEU A 164 -2.57 -25.72 -15.06
N TRP A 165 -3.49 -26.57 -15.49
CA TRP A 165 -4.30 -26.34 -16.69
C TRP A 165 -5.25 -25.15 -16.55
N ASN A 166 -5.88 -24.99 -15.38
CA ASN A 166 -6.74 -23.85 -15.08
C ASN A 166 -5.92 -22.56 -14.99
N PHE A 167 -4.71 -22.64 -14.42
CA PHE A 167 -3.78 -21.53 -14.37
C PHE A 167 -3.39 -21.04 -15.78
N ILE A 168 -2.98 -21.95 -16.67
CA ILE A 168 -2.64 -21.63 -18.06
C ILE A 168 -3.85 -21.05 -18.81
N HIS A 169 -5.04 -21.60 -18.62
CA HIS A 169 -6.26 -21.13 -19.28
C HIS A 169 -6.62 -19.70 -18.86
N VAL A 170 -6.55 -19.39 -17.57
CA VAL A 170 -6.79 -18.04 -17.05
C VAL A 170 -5.78 -17.05 -17.61
N LEU A 171 -4.49 -17.41 -17.67
CA LEU A 171 -3.43 -16.55 -18.24
C LEU A 171 -3.67 -16.22 -19.72
N LYS A 172 -4.03 -17.21 -20.55
CA LYS A 172 -4.37 -16.97 -21.96
C LYS A 172 -5.56 -16.02 -22.13
N GLY A 173 -6.56 -16.14 -21.25
CA GLY A 173 -7.69 -15.23 -21.22
C GLY A 173 -7.30 -13.81 -20.81
N GLU A 174 -6.40 -13.65 -19.85
CA GLU A 174 -5.86 -12.34 -19.44
C GLU A 174 -5.04 -11.67 -20.54
N GLU A 175 -4.15 -12.41 -21.19
CA GLU A 175 -3.38 -11.93 -22.35
C GLU A 175 -4.31 -11.39 -23.44
N SER A 176 -5.36 -12.14 -23.77
CA SER A 176 -6.37 -11.74 -24.77
C SER A 176 -7.08 -10.44 -24.38
N LEU A 177 -7.45 -10.28 -23.11
CA LEU A 177 -8.09 -9.07 -22.59
C LEU A 177 -7.14 -7.86 -22.62
N VAL A 178 -5.88 -8.05 -22.24
CA VAL A 178 -4.85 -7.00 -22.26
C VAL A 178 -4.57 -6.57 -23.70
N MET A 179 -4.41 -7.51 -24.62
CA MET A 179 -4.23 -7.22 -26.05
C MET A 179 -5.40 -6.43 -26.63
N MET A 180 -6.64 -6.83 -26.32
CA MET A 180 -7.84 -6.12 -26.78
C MET A 180 -7.87 -4.68 -26.24
N ARG A 181 -7.58 -4.49 -24.96
CA ARG A 181 -7.55 -3.16 -24.32
C ARG A 181 -6.46 -2.27 -24.94
N THR A 182 -5.26 -2.80 -25.16
CA THR A 182 -4.17 -2.08 -25.81
C THR A 182 -4.54 -1.65 -27.22
N LYS A 183 -5.21 -2.52 -28.00
CA LYS A 183 -5.73 -2.16 -29.33
C LYS A 183 -6.76 -1.03 -29.27
N GLN A 184 -7.70 -1.07 -28.32
CA GLN A 184 -8.71 -0.02 -28.13
C GLN A 184 -8.10 1.32 -27.71
N ILE A 185 -7.08 1.31 -26.84
CA ILE A 185 -6.34 2.52 -26.44
C ILE A 185 -5.61 3.11 -27.64
N ARG A 186 -4.87 2.27 -28.39
CA ARG A 186 -4.13 2.71 -29.58
C ARG A 186 -5.04 3.25 -30.68
N SER A 187 -6.27 2.74 -30.79
CA SER A 187 -7.25 3.22 -31.76
C SER A 187 -8.08 4.41 -31.25
N GLY A 188 -7.78 4.98 -30.08
CA GLY A 188 -8.53 6.08 -29.47
C GLY A 188 -9.97 5.74 -29.02
N ASN A 189 -10.34 4.45 -29.03
CA ASN A 189 -11.70 3.98 -28.72
C ASN A 189 -11.86 3.54 -27.26
N TYR A 190 -10.87 3.80 -26.41
CA TYR A 190 -10.93 3.41 -25.02
C TYR A 190 -11.86 4.36 -24.24
N ARG A 191 -13.02 3.83 -23.83
CA ARG A 191 -13.92 4.50 -22.88
C ARG A 191 -13.62 3.97 -21.49
N GLU A 192 -13.12 4.84 -20.62
CA GLU A 192 -12.94 4.53 -19.21
C GLU A 192 -14.32 4.34 -18.57
N LYS A 193 -14.78 3.09 -18.45
CA LYS A 193 -15.90 2.79 -17.56
C LYS A 193 -15.37 2.96 -16.14
N MET A 194 -15.73 4.06 -15.48
CA MET A 194 -15.73 4.11 -14.03
C MET A 194 -16.59 2.96 -13.54
N ILE A 195 -15.96 1.85 -13.14
CA ILE A 195 -16.62 0.81 -12.37
C ILE A 195 -16.75 1.42 -10.96
N LEU A 196 -17.86 2.11 -10.72
CA LEU A 196 -18.40 2.27 -9.38
C LEU A 196 -18.67 0.85 -8.89
N PHE A 197 -17.84 0.33 -7.99
CA PHE A 197 -18.17 -0.86 -7.23
C PHE A 197 -19.38 -0.53 -6.36
N SER A 198 -20.58 -0.70 -6.93
CA SER A 198 -21.81 -0.90 -6.18
C SER A 198 -21.64 -2.23 -5.45
N THR A 199 -21.28 -2.16 -4.17
CA THR A 199 -21.47 -3.27 -3.25
C THR A 199 -22.98 -3.43 -3.06
N ASN A 200 -23.62 -4.19 -3.94
CA ASN A 200 -24.94 -4.75 -3.66
C ASN A 200 -24.76 -5.87 -2.63
N THR A 201 -24.66 -5.47 -1.37
CA THR A 201 -24.80 -6.37 -0.22
C THR A 201 -26.28 -6.73 -0.10
N GLN A 202 -26.73 -7.71 -0.87
CA GLN A 202 -27.96 -8.41 -0.52
C GLN A 202 -27.70 -9.16 0.79
N ARG A 203 -28.20 -8.59 1.89
CA ARG A 203 -28.37 -9.29 3.17
C ARG A 203 -29.21 -10.53 2.91
N ALA A 204 -28.58 -11.70 2.90
CA ALA A 204 -29.27 -12.96 3.09
C ALA A 204 -29.87 -12.95 4.50
N GLY A 205 -31.18 -12.72 4.58
CA GLY A 205 -31.94 -12.84 5.81
C GLY A 205 -31.90 -14.28 6.30
N LYS A 206 -31.47 -14.47 7.54
CA LYS A 206 -31.86 -15.64 8.34
C LYS A 206 -33.38 -15.71 8.36
N LYS A 207 -33.95 -16.79 7.84
CA LYS A 207 -35.28 -17.23 8.26
C LYS A 207 -35.08 -18.34 9.30
N ASN A 208 -35.81 -18.17 10.39
CA ASN A 208 -35.99 -19.13 11.48
C ASN A 208 -36.47 -20.49 10.96
#